data_AF-U3TE11-F1
#
_entry.id   AF-U3TE11-F1
#
_cell.length_a   1.000
_cell.length_b   1.000
_cell.length_c   1.000
_cell.angle_alpha   90.00
_cell.angle_beta   90.00
_cell.angle_gamma   90.00
#
_symmetry.space_group_name_H-M   'P 1'
#
loop_
_entity.id
_entity.type
_entity.pdbx_description
1 polymer ?
#
loop_
_entity_poly.entity_id
_entity_poly.type
_entity_poly.pdbx_seq_one_letter_code
_entity_poly.pdbx_strand_id
1 'polypeptide(L)'
;MGGKSEEDLVSLLQRSFRLTAYEAKIYLALLKGASSPKEASAMSGVPLPRVYDVIRVLESKGLAVPSSEGWYRYVPPRAAAVAEIARIEEESRSRALKVIEAAELLEREVASRERASEPLYLDSPYQAISLAVDALRDSGFVYITIIHVLYEHSSVVEAVASEAVKLGKETVILVSNPSEGLDFKVGVEDVELVRLELPLPDSIVTSGRAIFLFPGGTTGMKGVAVSDEDYVGLLVDTIRRAVKKYRGS
;
A
#
# COMPACT_ATOMS: atom_id res chain seq x y z
N MET A 1 4.17 8.05 -35.61
CA MET A 1 4.32 7.84 -34.16
C MET A 1 5.80 8.01 -33.85
N GLY A 2 6.19 9.11 -33.19
CA GLY A 2 7.59 9.38 -32.89
C GLY A 2 8.16 8.29 -31.98
N GLY A 3 9.16 7.55 -32.46
CA GLY A 3 9.90 6.60 -31.63
C GLY A 3 10.56 7.35 -30.48
N LYS A 4 10.50 6.77 -29.28
CA LYS A 4 11.25 7.31 -28.13
C LYS A 4 12.73 7.38 -28.48
N SER A 5 13.40 8.46 -28.07
CA SER A 5 14.84 8.59 -28.27
C SER A 5 15.59 7.51 -27.47
N GLU A 6 16.85 7.25 -27.83
CA GLU A 6 17.69 6.33 -27.07
C GLU A 6 17.87 6.80 -25.61
N GLU A 7 17.96 8.10 -25.39
CA GLU A 7 18.04 8.69 -24.05
C GLU A 7 16.76 8.45 -23.24
N ASP A 8 15.58 8.50 -23.88
CA ASP A 8 14.31 8.18 -23.24
C ASP A 8 14.24 6.69 -22.84
N LEU A 9 14.75 5.80 -23.69
CA LEU A 9 14.79 4.36 -23.40
C LEU A 9 15.74 4.04 -22.26
N VAL A 10 16.94 4.64 -22.25
CA VAL A 10 17.89 4.51 -21.14
C VAL A 10 17.27 5.03 -19.84
N SER A 11 16.67 6.22 -19.88
CA SER A 11 16.01 6.82 -18.72
C SER A 11 14.85 6.00 -18.17
N LEU A 12 14.11 5.32 -19.06
CA LEU A 12 13.04 4.40 -18.69
C LEU A 12 13.60 3.16 -17.98
N LEU A 13 14.64 2.54 -18.56
CA LEU A 13 15.29 1.38 -17.97
C LEU A 13 15.89 1.67 -16.59
N GLN A 14 16.50 2.85 -16.40
CA GLN A 14 17.02 3.26 -15.10
C GLN A 14 15.93 3.34 -14.03
N ARG A 15 14.79 3.97 -14.36
CA ARG A 15 13.68 4.16 -13.41
C ARG A 15 12.91 2.87 -13.12
N SER A 16 12.71 2.02 -14.13
CA SER A 16 11.91 0.81 -14.00
C SER A 16 12.66 -0.38 -13.41
N PHE A 17 13.98 -0.48 -13.63
CA PHE A 17 14.80 -1.64 -13.21
C PHE A 17 15.94 -1.27 -12.26
N ARG A 18 15.93 -0.05 -11.70
CA ARG A 18 16.96 0.49 -10.79
C ARG A 18 18.38 0.29 -11.35
N LEU A 19 18.56 0.69 -12.62
CA LEU A 19 19.83 0.56 -13.32
C LEU A 19 20.63 1.85 -13.27
N THR A 20 21.95 1.73 -13.24
CA THR A 20 22.83 2.85 -13.58
C THR A 20 22.77 3.15 -15.09
N ALA A 21 23.24 4.32 -15.51
CA ALA A 21 23.27 4.68 -16.93
C ALA A 21 24.08 3.68 -17.77
N TYR A 22 25.19 3.17 -17.23
CA TYR A 22 25.99 2.14 -17.91
C TYR A 22 25.27 0.80 -18.02
N GLU A 23 24.60 0.36 -16.95
CA GLU A 23 23.77 -0.85 -16.98
C GLU A 23 22.63 -0.76 -18.00
N ALA A 24 21.89 0.35 -17.99
CA ALA A 24 20.79 0.57 -18.93
C ALA A 24 21.28 0.60 -20.39
N LYS A 25 22.40 1.26 -20.67
CA LYS A 25 22.99 1.29 -22.02
C LYS A 25 23.47 -0.09 -22.50
N ILE A 26 24.07 -0.90 -21.62
CA ILE A 26 24.50 -2.25 -21.98
C ILE A 26 23.32 -3.18 -22.16
N TYR A 27 22.30 -3.12 -21.31
CA TYR A 27 21.09 -3.90 -21.50
C TYR A 27 20.37 -3.51 -22.80
N LEU A 28 20.30 -2.23 -23.13
CA LEU A 28 19.78 -1.76 -24.41
C LEU A 28 20.61 -2.26 -25.61
N ALA A 29 21.94 -2.31 -25.50
CA ALA A 29 22.79 -2.90 -26.53
C ALA A 29 22.51 -4.39 -26.73
N LEU A 30 22.29 -5.16 -25.66
CA LEU A 30 21.88 -6.57 -25.76
C LEU A 30 20.50 -6.71 -26.42
N LEU A 31 19.53 -5.86 -26.08
CA LEU A 31 18.21 -5.83 -26.72
C LEU A 31 18.29 -5.53 -28.23
N LYS A 32 19.27 -4.70 -28.62
CA LYS A 32 19.59 -4.38 -30.02
C LYS A 32 20.43 -5.47 -30.72
N GLY A 33 20.80 -6.55 -30.02
CA GLY A 33 21.47 -7.72 -30.61
C GLY A 33 22.98 -7.83 -30.36
N ALA A 34 23.56 -7.06 -29.44
CA ALA A 34 24.97 -7.24 -29.08
C ALA A 34 25.23 -8.68 -28.57
N SER A 35 26.17 -9.37 -29.20
CA SER A 35 26.50 -10.78 -28.94
C SER A 35 27.90 -10.98 -28.34
N SER A 36 28.69 -9.91 -28.24
CA SER A 36 30.02 -9.92 -27.63
C SER A 36 30.31 -8.65 -26.81
N PRO A 37 31.28 -8.66 -25.87
CA PRO A 37 31.65 -7.47 -25.11
C PRO A 37 32.08 -6.29 -25.99
N LYS A 38 32.76 -6.56 -27.11
CA LYS A 38 33.20 -5.55 -28.07
C LYS A 38 32.02 -4.89 -28.78
N GLU A 39 31.05 -5.69 -29.22
CA GLU A 39 29.80 -5.18 -29.83
C GLU A 39 29.00 -4.37 -28.83
N ALA A 40 28.83 -4.86 -27.61
CA ALA A 40 28.13 -4.13 -26.56
C ALA A 40 28.81 -2.79 -26.26
N SER A 41 30.15 -2.75 -26.17
CA SER A 41 30.91 -1.51 -25.98
C SER A 41 30.66 -0.53 -27.13
N ALA A 42 30.74 -1.00 -28.38
CA ALA A 42 30.54 -0.17 -29.57
C ALA A 42 29.11 0.38 -29.68
N MET A 43 28.10 -0.44 -29.40
CA MET A 43 26.69 -0.06 -29.50
C MET A 43 26.23 0.85 -28.35
N SER A 44 26.80 0.67 -27.16
CA SER A 44 26.39 1.41 -25.96
C SER A 44 27.22 2.68 -25.69
N GLY A 45 28.40 2.79 -26.30
CA GLY A 45 29.39 3.82 -25.97
C GLY A 45 30.02 3.65 -24.59
N VAL A 46 29.79 2.52 -23.91
CA VAL A 46 30.38 2.21 -22.60
C VAL A 46 31.78 1.61 -22.80
N PRO A 47 32.81 2.07 -22.07
CA PRO A 47 34.16 1.54 -22.21
C PRO A 47 34.22 0.02 -22.03
N LEU A 48 34.96 -0.68 -22.90
CA LEU A 48 35.05 -2.14 -22.91
C LEU A 48 35.36 -2.76 -21.53
N PRO A 49 36.30 -2.23 -20.71
CA PRO A 49 36.53 -2.78 -19.37
C PRO A 49 35.27 -2.77 -18.50
N ARG A 50 34.44 -1.72 -18.62
CA ARG A 50 33.20 -1.57 -17.84
C ARG A 50 32.09 -2.52 -18.28
N VAL A 51 32.13 -2.99 -19.53
CA VAL A 51 31.17 -3.99 -20.04
C VAL A 51 31.24 -5.29 -19.25
N TYR A 52 32.45 -5.72 -18.86
CA TYR A 52 32.64 -6.95 -18.09
C TYR A 52 32.08 -6.84 -16.67
N ASP A 53 32.20 -5.68 -16.02
CA ASP A 53 31.59 -5.47 -14.70
C ASP A 53 30.07 -5.42 -14.80
N VAL A 54 29.57 -4.64 -15.77
CA VAL A 54 28.14 -4.37 -15.92
C VAL A 54 27.37 -5.63 -16.29
N ILE A 55 27.91 -6.51 -17.13
CA ILE A 55 27.20 -7.72 -17.53
C ILE A 55 26.96 -8.66 -16.34
N ARG A 56 27.87 -8.71 -15.36
CA ARG A 56 27.68 -9.46 -14.11
C ARG A 56 26.59 -8.88 -13.23
N VAL A 57 26.47 -7.54 -13.21
CA VAL A 57 25.37 -6.87 -12.52
C VAL A 57 24.03 -7.19 -13.21
N LEU A 58 23.97 -7.12 -14.54
CA LEU A 58 22.77 -7.49 -15.29
C LEU A 58 22.39 -8.96 -15.10
N GLU A 59 23.38 -9.85 -15.02
CA GLU A 59 23.20 -11.27 -14.68
C GLU A 59 22.57 -11.42 -13.29
N SER A 60 23.14 -10.79 -12.26
CA SER A 60 22.61 -10.85 -10.89
C SER A 60 21.19 -10.27 -10.76
N LYS A 61 20.83 -9.32 -11.63
CA LYS A 61 19.51 -8.70 -11.69
C LYS A 61 18.52 -9.47 -12.58
N GLY A 62 18.93 -10.60 -13.18
CA GLY A 62 18.09 -11.40 -14.07
C GLY A 62 17.75 -10.71 -15.40
N LEU A 63 18.56 -9.73 -15.82
CA LEU A 63 18.40 -8.99 -17.08
C LEU A 63 19.25 -9.58 -18.22
N ALA A 64 20.26 -10.37 -17.89
CA ALA A 64 21.07 -11.11 -18.86
C ALA A 64 21.36 -12.51 -18.34
N VAL A 65 21.54 -13.48 -19.24
CA VAL A 65 21.96 -14.84 -18.88
C VAL A 65 23.09 -15.29 -19.79
N PRO A 66 24.06 -16.09 -19.29
CA PRO A 66 25.10 -16.68 -20.13
C PRO A 66 24.49 -17.50 -21.26
N SER A 67 25.05 -17.38 -22.46
CA SER A 67 24.66 -18.17 -23.62
C SER A 67 25.64 -19.30 -23.85
N SER A 68 25.15 -20.50 -24.19
CA SER A 68 26.00 -21.62 -24.63
C SER A 68 26.70 -21.34 -25.97
N GLU A 69 26.16 -20.42 -26.77
CA GLU A 69 26.67 -20.06 -28.09
C GLU A 69 27.64 -18.86 -28.06
N GLY A 70 27.99 -18.35 -26.88
CA GLY A 70 28.91 -17.21 -26.79
C GLY A 70 28.88 -16.49 -25.46
N TRP A 71 28.61 -15.19 -25.50
CA TRP A 71 28.66 -14.30 -24.33
C TRP A 71 27.34 -14.34 -23.55
N TYR A 72 26.61 -13.23 -23.47
CA TYR A 72 25.33 -13.13 -22.76
C TYR A 72 24.21 -12.81 -23.73
N ARG A 73 23.04 -13.37 -23.45
CA ARG A 73 21.78 -12.99 -24.10
C ARG A 73 20.93 -12.17 -23.14
N TYR A 74 20.13 -11.26 -23.66
CA TYR A 74 19.18 -10.51 -22.84
C TYR A 74 18.06 -11.42 -22.33
N VAL A 75 17.53 -11.09 -21.15
CA VAL A 75 16.21 -11.54 -20.70
C VAL A 75 15.18 -10.53 -21.21
N PRO A 76 14.09 -10.96 -21.89
CA PRO A 76 13.09 -10.02 -22.42
C PRO A 76 12.53 -9.08 -21.35
N PRO A 77 12.31 -7.77 -21.64
CA PRO A 77 11.92 -6.79 -20.63
C PRO A 77 10.67 -7.17 -19.82
N ARG A 78 9.70 -7.83 -20.46
CA ARG A 78 8.49 -8.32 -19.77
C ARG A 78 8.80 -9.43 -18.75
N ALA A 79 9.72 -10.34 -19.06
CA ALA A 79 10.13 -11.38 -18.13
C ALA A 79 10.98 -10.79 -16.98
N ALA A 80 11.90 -9.89 -17.31
CA ALA A 80 12.68 -9.17 -16.31
C ALA A 80 11.80 -8.34 -15.36
N ALA A 81 10.69 -7.77 -15.85
CA ALA A 81 9.74 -7.03 -15.02
C ALA A 81 9.10 -7.91 -13.93
N VAL A 82 8.78 -9.17 -14.24
CA VAL A 82 8.24 -10.11 -13.25
C VAL A 82 9.28 -10.40 -12.15
N ALA A 83 10.54 -10.60 -12.52
CA ALA A 83 11.61 -10.81 -11.54
C ALA A 83 11.84 -9.56 -10.66
N GLU A 84 11.78 -8.36 -11.25
CA GLU A 84 11.89 -7.10 -10.51
C GLU A 84 10.71 -6.88 -9.55
N ILE A 85 9.48 -7.22 -9.96
CA ILE A 85 8.29 -7.19 -9.09
C ILE A 85 8.49 -8.12 -7.89
N ALA A 86 8.89 -9.37 -8.12
CA ALA A 86 9.14 -10.33 -7.03
C ALA A 86 10.22 -9.81 -6.06
N ARG A 87 11.27 -9.16 -6.57
CA ARG A 87 12.31 -8.53 -5.74
C ARG A 87 11.75 -7.37 -4.92
N ILE A 88 10.91 -6.51 -5.51
CA ILE A 88 10.24 -5.40 -4.82
C ILE A 88 9.33 -5.92 -3.70
N GLU A 89 8.57 -6.98 -3.96
CA GLU A 89 7.67 -7.60 -2.98
C GLU A 89 8.47 -8.17 -1.80
N GLU A 90 9.55 -8.91 -2.06
CA GLU A 90 10.41 -9.47 -1.01
C GLU A 90 11.08 -8.37 -0.17
N GLU A 91 11.63 -7.32 -0.81
CA GLU A 91 12.19 -6.17 -0.10
C GLU A 91 11.14 -5.43 0.75
N SER A 92 9.92 -5.31 0.24
CA SER A 92 8.84 -4.62 0.94
C SER A 92 8.35 -5.45 2.12
N ARG A 93 8.24 -6.77 1.98
CA ARG A 93 7.95 -7.71 3.06
C ARG A 93 9.02 -7.65 4.15
N SER A 94 10.30 -7.73 3.78
CA SER A 94 11.41 -7.64 4.74
C SER A 94 11.41 -6.31 5.51
N ARG A 95 11.16 -5.19 4.81
CA ARG A 95 11.03 -3.88 5.46
C ARG A 95 9.84 -3.81 6.40
N ALA A 96 8.67 -4.33 6.01
CA ALA A 96 7.50 -4.36 6.86
C ALA A 96 7.74 -5.14 8.18
N LEU A 97 8.40 -6.29 8.11
CA LEU A 97 8.76 -7.08 9.30
C LEU A 97 9.68 -6.30 10.25
N LYS A 98 10.69 -5.59 9.71
CA LYS A 98 11.58 -4.75 10.53
C LYS A 98 10.84 -3.59 11.20
N VAL A 99 9.83 -3.03 10.54
CA VAL A 99 9.00 -1.97 11.13
C VAL A 99 8.20 -2.51 12.32
N ILE A 100 7.61 -3.71 12.18
CA ILE A 100 6.87 -4.37 13.26
C ILE A 100 7.81 -4.70 14.44
N GLU A 101 8.97 -5.30 14.16
CA GLU A 101 9.97 -5.61 15.20
C GLU A 101 10.42 -4.36 15.96
N ALA A 102 10.69 -3.26 15.24
CA ALA A 102 11.04 -1.99 15.86
C ALA A 102 9.89 -1.45 16.74
N ALA A 103 8.64 -1.55 16.28
CA ALA A 103 7.48 -1.12 17.07
C ALA A 103 7.32 -1.96 18.36
N GLU A 104 7.47 -3.28 18.28
CA GLU A 104 7.41 -4.17 19.46
C GLU A 104 8.50 -3.87 20.48
N LEU A 105 9.72 -3.60 20.02
CA LEU A 105 10.82 -3.20 20.90
C LEU A 105 10.53 -1.87 21.59
N LEU A 106 10.03 -0.88 20.86
CA LEU A 106 9.67 0.42 21.42
C LEU A 106 8.51 0.32 22.43
N GLU A 107 7.50 -0.50 22.17
CA GLU A 107 6.38 -0.69 23.09
C GLU A 107 6.79 -1.26 24.45
N ARG A 108 7.85 -2.09 24.49
CA ARG A 108 8.38 -2.63 25.76
C ARG A 108 9.03 -1.56 26.63
N GLU A 109 9.60 -0.52 26.01
CA GLU A 109 10.32 0.53 26.71
C GLU A 109 9.39 1.68 27.18
N VAL A 110 8.22 1.85 26.56
CA VAL A 110 7.27 2.92 26.92
C VAL A 110 6.34 2.45 28.03
N ALA A 111 6.68 2.80 29.28
CA ALA A 111 6.03 2.33 30.51
C ALA A 111 4.61 2.89 30.79
N SER A 112 4.13 3.90 30.07
CA SER A 112 2.78 4.44 30.26
C SER A 112 2.23 5.08 28.99
N ARG A 113 0.99 4.72 28.65
CA ARG A 113 0.21 5.40 27.63
C ARG A 113 -0.70 6.41 28.29
N GLU A 114 -0.51 7.69 27.98
CA GLU A 114 -1.57 8.68 28.16
C GLU A 114 -2.50 8.58 26.96
N ARG A 115 -3.80 8.34 27.20
CA ARG A 115 -4.81 8.59 26.18
C ARG A 115 -5.03 10.09 26.11
N ALA A 116 -4.83 10.68 24.94
CA ALA A 116 -5.33 12.03 24.70
C ALA A 116 -6.86 11.99 24.85
N SER A 117 -7.38 12.66 25.89
CA SER A 117 -8.82 12.86 26.10
C SER A 117 -9.35 14.00 25.23
N GLU A 118 -8.47 14.83 24.68
CA GLU A 118 -8.84 15.92 23.78
C GLU A 118 -9.12 15.43 22.35
N PRO A 119 -10.00 16.12 21.60
CA PRO A 119 -10.19 15.84 20.20
C PRO A 119 -8.89 16.02 19.40
N LEU A 120 -8.57 15.04 18.56
CA LEU A 120 -7.39 15.09 17.69
C LEU A 120 -7.82 15.47 16.27
N TYR A 121 -7.11 16.41 15.66
CA TYR A 121 -7.28 16.76 14.26
C TYR A 121 -6.38 15.90 13.38
N LEU A 122 -6.95 15.41 12.28
CA LEU A 122 -6.26 14.57 11.30
C LEU A 122 -6.19 15.30 9.95
N ASP A 123 -5.02 15.25 9.31
CA ASP A 123 -4.77 15.76 7.94
C ASP A 123 -4.14 14.66 7.05
N SER A 124 -4.22 13.39 7.47
CA SER A 124 -3.66 12.26 6.75
C SER A 124 -4.46 10.96 6.96
N PRO A 125 -4.66 10.13 5.92
CA PRO A 125 -5.27 8.79 6.04
C PRO A 125 -4.49 7.88 6.99
N TYR A 126 -3.17 8.03 7.06
CA TYR A 126 -2.34 7.21 7.93
C TYR A 126 -2.57 7.50 9.42
N GLN A 127 -2.94 8.74 9.79
CA GLN A 127 -3.32 9.07 11.16
C GLN A 127 -4.63 8.37 11.56
N ALA A 128 -5.59 8.27 10.63
CA ALA A 128 -6.83 7.55 10.88
C ALA A 128 -6.56 6.06 11.11
N ILE A 129 -5.71 5.44 10.28
CA ILE A 129 -5.29 4.04 10.45
C ILE A 129 -4.62 3.86 11.82
N SER A 130 -3.62 4.68 12.15
CA SER A 130 -2.89 4.57 13.43
C SER A 130 -3.80 4.70 14.64
N LEU A 131 -4.70 5.70 14.65
CA LEU A 131 -5.61 5.94 15.78
C LEU A 131 -6.71 4.88 15.89
N ALA A 132 -7.19 4.34 14.77
CA ALA A 132 -8.16 3.26 14.73
C ALA A 132 -7.54 1.96 15.26
N VAL A 133 -6.38 1.57 14.72
CA VAL A 133 -5.67 0.35 15.12
C VAL A 133 -5.25 0.42 16.59
N ASP A 134 -4.81 1.59 17.06
CA ASP A 134 -4.54 1.82 18.48
C ASP A 134 -5.77 1.54 19.36
N ALA A 135 -6.94 2.03 18.95
CA ALA A 135 -8.19 1.86 19.69
C ALA A 135 -8.71 0.41 19.69
N LEU A 136 -8.27 -0.45 18.75
CA LEU A 136 -8.64 -1.87 18.72
C LEU A 136 -8.08 -2.67 19.90
N ARG A 137 -7.04 -2.19 20.59
CA ARG A 137 -6.47 -2.88 21.76
C ARG A 137 -7.51 -3.05 22.86
N ASP A 138 -8.27 -2.00 23.12
CA ASP A 138 -9.27 -1.93 24.20
C ASP A 138 -10.71 -2.18 23.68
N SER A 139 -10.88 -2.38 22.37
CA SER A 139 -12.19 -2.62 21.74
C SER A 139 -12.35 -4.06 21.30
N GLY A 140 -13.56 -4.61 21.48
CA GLY A 140 -13.94 -5.94 20.94
C GLY A 140 -14.45 -5.89 19.49
N PHE A 141 -14.66 -4.69 18.94
CA PHE A 141 -15.27 -4.47 17.64
C PHE A 141 -14.74 -3.23 16.94
N VAL A 142 -15.02 -3.12 15.65
CA VAL A 142 -14.92 -1.90 14.86
C VAL A 142 -16.08 -1.78 13.89
N TYR A 143 -16.69 -0.60 13.86
CA TYR A 143 -17.69 -0.21 12.87
C TYR A 143 -17.06 0.80 11.91
N ILE A 144 -17.08 0.50 10.61
CA ILE A 144 -16.59 1.42 9.57
C ILE A 144 -17.77 1.85 8.72
N THR A 145 -18.17 3.11 8.82
CA THR A 145 -19.23 3.67 7.96
C THR A 145 -18.61 4.31 6.75
N ILE A 146 -19.09 3.96 5.56
CA ILE A 146 -18.57 4.45 4.28
C ILE A 146 -19.69 5.17 3.55
N ILE A 147 -19.43 6.39 3.09
CA ILE A 147 -20.32 7.12 2.18
C ILE A 147 -19.56 7.64 0.96
N HIS A 148 -18.54 8.48 1.13
CA HIS A 148 -17.78 9.04 -0.01
C HIS A 148 -16.26 9.03 0.22
N VAL A 149 -15.80 9.51 1.37
CA VAL A 149 -14.37 9.69 1.67
C VAL A 149 -13.65 8.34 1.76
N LEU A 150 -14.20 7.40 2.52
CA LEU A 150 -13.57 6.09 2.68
C LEU A 150 -13.73 5.21 1.43
N TYR A 151 -14.61 5.58 0.49
CA TYR A 151 -14.70 4.94 -0.82
C TYR A 151 -13.46 5.28 -1.67
N GLU A 152 -13.08 6.56 -1.72
CA GLU A 152 -11.88 7.02 -2.43
C GLU A 152 -10.58 6.62 -1.70
N HIS A 153 -10.66 6.38 -0.40
CA HIS A 153 -9.55 5.96 0.46
C HIS A 153 -9.72 4.51 0.98
N SER A 154 -10.07 3.57 0.08
CA SER A 154 -10.34 2.17 0.43
C SER A 154 -9.19 1.48 1.20
N SER A 155 -7.94 1.91 1.00
CA SER A 155 -6.79 1.40 1.73
C SER A 155 -6.85 1.64 3.24
N VAL A 156 -7.54 2.70 3.70
CA VAL A 156 -7.80 2.94 5.13
C VAL A 156 -8.74 1.87 5.68
N VAL A 157 -9.82 1.58 4.93
CA VAL A 157 -10.80 0.55 5.29
C VAL A 157 -10.13 -0.82 5.34
N GLU A 158 -9.38 -1.19 4.31
CA GLU A 158 -8.68 -2.47 4.22
C GLU A 158 -7.65 -2.64 5.34
N ALA A 159 -6.87 -1.59 5.64
CA ALA A 159 -5.86 -1.65 6.71
C ALA A 159 -6.49 -1.87 8.08
N VAL A 160 -7.54 -1.11 8.42
CA VAL A 160 -8.21 -1.20 9.72
C VAL A 160 -8.99 -2.50 9.85
N ALA A 161 -9.74 -2.89 8.81
CA ALA A 161 -10.50 -4.13 8.81
C ALA A 161 -9.58 -5.37 8.88
N SER A 162 -8.49 -5.40 8.10
CA SER A 162 -7.52 -6.50 8.13
C SER A 162 -6.90 -6.66 9.51
N GLU A 163 -6.55 -5.55 10.17
CA GLU A 163 -5.98 -5.61 11.51
C GLU A 163 -7.00 -6.03 12.58
N ALA A 164 -8.23 -5.52 12.50
CA ALA A 164 -9.32 -5.92 13.39
C ALA A 164 -9.63 -7.42 13.28
N VAL A 165 -9.70 -7.97 12.07
CA VAL A 165 -9.92 -9.40 11.81
C VAL A 165 -8.77 -10.24 12.38
N LYS A 166 -7.51 -9.85 12.15
CA LYS A 166 -6.34 -10.55 12.73
C LYS A 166 -6.37 -10.59 14.26
N LEU A 167 -6.86 -9.52 14.87
CA LEU A 167 -7.03 -9.40 16.32
C LEU A 167 -8.31 -10.07 16.85
N GLY A 168 -9.09 -10.74 15.99
CA GLY A 168 -10.33 -11.44 16.35
C GLY A 168 -11.46 -10.50 16.77
N LYS A 169 -11.48 -9.26 16.27
CA LYS A 169 -12.49 -8.25 16.61
C LYS A 169 -13.68 -8.34 15.66
N GLU A 170 -14.89 -8.14 16.17
CA GLU A 170 -16.09 -8.02 15.33
C GLU A 170 -15.90 -6.83 14.37
N THR A 171 -15.86 -7.10 13.07
CA THR A 171 -15.57 -6.10 12.05
C THR A 171 -16.77 -5.95 11.13
N VAL A 172 -17.44 -4.80 11.17
CA VAL A 172 -18.62 -4.53 10.36
C VAL A 172 -18.42 -3.26 9.55
N ILE A 173 -18.60 -3.38 8.24
CA ILE A 173 -18.57 -2.27 7.29
C ILE A 173 -20.01 -1.91 6.91
N LEU A 174 -20.35 -0.66 7.14
CA LEU A 174 -21.67 -0.07 6.95
C LEU A 174 -21.62 0.84 5.72
N VAL A 175 -22.10 0.34 4.59
CA VAL A 175 -22.13 1.09 3.33
C VAL A 175 -23.41 1.92 3.29
N SER A 176 -23.27 3.23 3.49
CA SER A 176 -24.39 4.18 3.53
C SER A 176 -24.77 4.63 2.11
N ASN A 177 -26.07 4.69 1.86
CA ASN A 177 -26.70 5.19 0.63
C ASN A 177 -26.28 4.45 -0.67
N PRO A 178 -26.64 3.17 -0.85
CA PRO A 178 -26.28 2.38 -2.03
C PRO A 178 -27.00 2.80 -3.33
N SER A 179 -27.91 3.77 -3.28
CA SER A 179 -28.71 4.23 -4.44
C SER A 179 -27.87 4.93 -5.52
N GLU A 180 -26.61 5.29 -5.24
CA GLU A 180 -25.65 5.76 -6.24
C GLU A 180 -24.95 4.65 -7.05
N GLY A 181 -25.30 3.37 -6.85
CA GLY A 181 -24.71 2.27 -7.62
C GLY A 181 -23.24 2.00 -7.29
N LEU A 182 -22.76 2.47 -6.14
CA LEU A 182 -21.41 2.19 -5.64
C LEU A 182 -21.31 0.72 -5.21
N ASP A 183 -20.67 -0.09 -6.07
CA ASP A 183 -20.30 -1.47 -5.74
C ASP A 183 -19.01 -1.46 -4.91
N PHE A 184 -19.13 -1.15 -3.62
CA PHE A 184 -18.01 -1.24 -2.70
C PHE A 184 -17.68 -2.71 -2.42
N LYS A 185 -16.48 -3.13 -2.83
CA LYS A 185 -15.95 -4.47 -2.56
C LYS A 185 -14.87 -4.39 -1.50
N VAL A 186 -14.97 -5.26 -0.52
CA VAL A 186 -14.00 -5.39 0.56
C VAL A 186 -13.04 -6.52 0.19
N GLY A 187 -11.75 -6.22 0.09
CA GLY A 187 -10.70 -7.21 -0.17
C GLY A 187 -10.28 -8.03 1.07
N VAL A 188 -11.02 -7.91 2.17
CA VAL A 188 -10.74 -8.55 3.47
C VAL A 188 -11.83 -9.56 3.78
N GLU A 189 -11.42 -10.81 4.03
CA GLU A 189 -12.32 -11.89 4.46
C GLU A 189 -12.76 -11.70 5.92
N ASP A 190 -13.81 -12.41 6.33
CA ASP A 190 -14.35 -12.37 7.71
C ASP A 190 -14.82 -10.98 8.19
N VAL A 191 -15.23 -10.13 7.24
CA VAL A 191 -15.87 -8.84 7.50
C VAL A 191 -17.35 -8.91 7.17
N GLU A 192 -18.21 -8.44 8.08
CA GLU A 192 -19.63 -8.29 7.80
C GLU A 192 -19.89 -6.99 7.02
N LEU A 193 -20.57 -7.09 5.89
CA LEU A 193 -21.00 -5.93 5.11
C LEU A 193 -22.50 -5.72 5.29
N VAL A 194 -22.88 -4.53 5.77
CA VAL A 194 -24.27 -4.13 5.98
C VAL A 194 -24.54 -2.88 5.14
N ARG A 195 -25.57 -2.94 4.30
CA ARG A 195 -26.00 -1.78 3.50
C ARG A 195 -27.06 -0.99 4.27
N LEU A 196 -26.89 0.32 4.35
CA LEU A 196 -27.77 1.21 5.08
C LEU A 196 -28.46 2.20 4.14
N GLU A 197 -29.75 2.43 4.36
CA GLU A 197 -30.50 3.56 3.79
C GLU A 197 -30.42 4.82 4.67
N LEU A 198 -29.35 4.95 5.46
CA LEU A 198 -29.10 6.09 6.34
C LEU A 198 -27.78 6.73 5.94
N PRO A 199 -27.69 8.06 5.82
CA PRO A 199 -26.45 8.74 5.47
C PRO A 199 -25.56 8.91 6.72
N LEU A 200 -24.96 7.82 7.20
CA LEU A 200 -23.96 7.93 8.25
C LEU A 200 -22.67 8.54 7.65
N PRO A 201 -22.03 9.51 8.34
CA PRO A 201 -20.78 10.10 7.86
C PRO A 201 -19.68 9.04 7.76
N ASP A 202 -18.66 9.28 6.93
CA ASP A 202 -17.48 8.42 6.89
C ASP A 202 -16.83 8.39 8.28
N SER A 203 -16.79 7.21 8.90
CA SER A 203 -16.27 7.10 10.25
C SER A 203 -15.72 5.72 10.59
N ILE A 204 -14.81 5.69 11.57
CA ILE A 204 -14.28 4.47 12.17
C ILE A 204 -14.55 4.56 13.66
N VAL A 205 -15.35 3.63 14.17
CA VAL A 205 -15.87 3.67 15.54
C VAL A 205 -15.53 2.39 16.29
N THR A 206 -14.97 2.55 17.48
CA THR A 206 -14.60 1.51 18.44
C THR A 206 -15.24 1.81 19.80
N SER A 207 -15.01 0.99 20.82
CA SER A 207 -15.50 1.28 22.18
C SER A 207 -14.95 2.56 22.81
N GLY A 208 -13.71 2.96 22.46
CA GLY A 208 -13.02 4.09 23.10
C GLY A 208 -12.68 5.26 22.17
N ARG A 209 -13.05 5.17 20.90
CA ARG A 209 -12.75 6.22 19.91
C ARG A 209 -13.71 6.20 18.74
N ALA A 210 -14.17 7.39 18.36
CA ALA A 210 -14.85 7.65 17.09
C ALA A 210 -14.01 8.60 16.24
N ILE A 211 -13.70 8.19 15.01
CA ILE A 211 -12.94 8.98 14.05
C ILE A 211 -13.88 9.34 12.90
N PHE A 212 -14.17 10.63 12.72
CA PHE A 212 -14.95 11.12 11.58
C PHE A 212 -14.03 11.65 10.51
N LEU A 213 -14.35 11.35 9.26
CA LEU A 213 -13.54 11.68 8.11
C LEU A 213 -14.36 12.52 7.13
N PHE A 214 -13.71 13.53 6.56
CA PHE A 214 -14.32 14.54 5.70
C PHE A 214 -13.39 14.81 4.51
N PRO A 215 -13.94 15.19 3.34
CA PRO A 215 -13.12 15.58 2.21
C PRO A 215 -12.33 16.87 2.52
N GLY A 216 -11.11 16.96 2.01
CA GLY A 216 -10.27 18.17 2.08
C GLY A 216 -8.88 17.93 2.68
N GLY A 217 -8.09 18.98 2.89
CA GLY A 217 -6.71 18.83 3.40
C GLY A 217 -5.70 18.50 2.33
N THR A 218 -4.45 18.31 2.73
CA THR A 218 -3.33 18.14 1.79
C THR A 218 -3.34 16.78 1.08
N THR A 219 -3.97 15.77 1.69
CA THR A 219 -4.08 14.41 1.16
C THR A 219 -5.46 14.08 0.60
N GLY A 220 -6.37 15.06 0.50
CA GLY A 220 -7.76 14.85 0.08
C GLY A 220 -8.71 14.40 1.20
N MET A 221 -8.18 14.11 2.39
CA MET A 221 -8.94 13.73 3.59
C MET A 221 -8.51 14.53 4.83
N LYS A 222 -9.49 15.02 5.59
CA LYS A 222 -9.33 15.50 6.98
C LYS A 222 -10.16 14.65 7.93
N GLY A 223 -9.87 14.73 9.22
CA GLY A 223 -10.69 14.08 10.22
C GLY A 223 -10.61 14.68 11.61
N VAL A 224 -11.49 14.20 12.47
CA VAL A 224 -11.50 14.47 13.90
C VAL A 224 -11.68 13.16 14.64
N ALA A 225 -10.79 12.85 15.58
CA ALA A 225 -10.92 11.72 16.49
C ALA A 225 -11.36 12.21 17.87
N VAL A 226 -12.38 11.57 18.43
CA VAL A 226 -12.97 11.88 19.74
C VAL A 226 -12.93 10.62 20.60
N SER A 227 -12.53 10.78 21.87
CA SER A 227 -12.43 9.69 22.85
C SER A 227 -13.26 9.93 24.13
N ASP A 228 -14.21 10.87 24.09
CA ASP A 228 -15.20 11.09 25.15
C ASP A 228 -16.14 9.87 25.26
N GLU A 229 -16.19 9.25 26.44
CA GLU A 229 -16.88 7.96 26.65
C GLU A 229 -18.39 8.05 26.42
N ASP A 230 -19.03 9.13 26.87
CA ASP A 230 -20.47 9.34 26.73
C ASP A 230 -20.85 9.52 25.25
N TYR A 231 -20.09 10.35 24.53
CA TYR A 231 -20.30 10.59 23.10
C TYR A 231 -20.07 9.32 22.26
N VAL A 232 -18.96 8.63 22.49
CA VAL A 232 -18.63 7.39 21.77
C VAL A 232 -19.67 6.31 22.07
N GLY A 233 -20.11 6.17 23.33
CA GLY A 233 -21.14 5.21 23.73
C GLY A 233 -22.47 5.44 23.00
N LEU A 234 -22.93 6.69 22.92
CA LEU A 234 -24.15 7.05 22.20
C LEU A 234 -24.07 6.70 20.70
N LEU A 235 -22.91 6.95 20.08
CA LEU A 235 -22.68 6.64 18.67
C LEU A 235 -22.68 5.12 18.42
N VAL A 236 -21.98 4.36 19.28
CA VAL A 236 -21.93 2.89 19.23
C VAL A 236 -23.34 2.30 19.34
N ASP A 237 -24.15 2.77 20.29
CA ASP A 237 -25.53 2.30 20.45
C ASP A 237 -26.40 2.60 19.24
N THR A 238 -26.20 3.78 18.64
CA THR A 238 -26.91 4.18 17.41
C THR A 238 -26.53 3.28 16.24
N ILE A 239 -25.24 3.03 16.04
CA ILE A 239 -24.75 2.13 14.99
C ILE A 239 -25.25 0.70 15.22
N ARG A 240 -25.20 0.17 16.44
CA ARG A 240 -25.71 -1.17 16.76
C ARG A 240 -27.19 -1.33 16.45
N ARG A 241 -28.01 -0.32 16.77
CA ARG A 241 -29.43 -0.30 16.39
C ARG A 241 -29.61 -0.32 14.87
N ALA A 242 -28.81 0.44 14.14
CA ALA A 242 -28.82 0.42 12.67
C ALA A 242 -28.41 -0.97 12.14
N VAL A 243 -27.28 -1.51 12.56
CA VAL A 243 -26.82 -2.87 12.18
C VAL A 243 -27.91 -3.90 12.43
N LYS A 244 -28.53 -3.91 13.62
CA LYS A 244 -29.61 -4.85 13.95
C LYS A 244 -30.84 -4.70 13.05
N LYS A 245 -31.18 -3.47 12.64
CA LYS A 245 -32.32 -3.19 11.76
C LYS A 245 -32.06 -3.66 10.32
N TYR A 246 -30.83 -3.49 9.83
CA TYR A 246 -30.47 -3.75 8.43
C TYR A 246 -29.76 -5.10 8.20
N ARG A 247 -29.42 -5.85 9.27
CA ARG A 247 -29.00 -7.26 9.19
C ARG A 247 -30.12 -8.09 8.55
N GLY A 248 -29.93 -8.49 7.28
CA GLY A 248 -30.88 -9.34 6.54
C GLY A 248 -31.83 -8.60 5.58
N SER A 249 -31.56 -7.32 5.28
CA SER A 249 -32.22 -6.57 4.20
C SER A 249 -31.52 -6.77 2.86
#